data_AF-A0A838VTU0-F1
#
_entry.id   AF-A0A838VTU0-F1
#
_cell.length_a   1.000
_cell.length_b   1.000
_cell.length_c   1.000
_cell.angle_alpha   90.00
_cell.angle_beta   90.00
_cell.angle_gamma   90.00
#
_symmetry.space_group_name_H-M   'P 1'
#
loop_
_entity.id
_entity.type
_entity.pdbx_description
1 polymer ?
#
loop_
_entity_poly.entity_id
_entity_poly.type
_entity_poly.pdbx_seq_one_letter_code
_entity_poly.pdbx_strand_id
1 'polypeptide(L)'
;MQYLNKPAEIQNRISQLASAKILWLDTEIADWNTPRPRLSLIQVLASYTDLTEEHADILDVLDKPDLARDFISQIMVNLRIEKVFHNASFDLRYLGGNSTQNITCTLRMARKITRDRLQVSDLKLKTLATELCHFSNVDKEEQGSDWGKRPLTQKQLQYAAMDVIYLASVHRRLLEISHPSAVSNILDMVNTSSTNLTSAVPDNSSLSVTKVRVALECPRLFYLNHKFASKTVFLPSDISIGIGNIFHDLANKFVNLAINEPKFEEFFQPVAAQLQVDEVAAKMQNLFYKLKFSTYLLEADKTEVNQAALLQVWQGLQRLIKHLAKLLIINRRYCSANTVIARTFVSEENKLEHYFHLPNGTQQRVAGIFDCLVFNLELQRLCVVEFKTYHPIDPSAQLAQVALYSYMLWKKKKVPVDSAVYCVLPEFKEYHYTWEELENTVHQLIPHKLQQMQQWLTWEPPQLNPPPSTTQPELCKICP
;
A
#
# COMPACT_ATOMS: atom_id res chain seq x y z
N MET A 1 1.06 9.84 4.17
CA MET A 1 0.53 11.11 4.71
C MET A 1 1.42 12.27 4.26
N GLN A 2 0.84 13.39 3.84
CA GLN A 2 1.54 14.62 3.49
C GLN A 2 0.99 15.77 4.35
N TYR A 3 1.83 16.37 5.20
CA TYR A 3 1.45 17.52 6.02
C TYR A 3 1.88 18.81 5.34
N LEU A 4 0.92 19.69 5.04
CA LEU A 4 1.13 20.96 4.34
C LEU A 4 0.78 22.11 5.28
N ASN A 5 1.75 22.99 5.55
CA ASN A 5 1.56 24.14 6.45
C ASN A 5 1.91 25.49 5.82
N LYS A 6 2.49 25.51 4.61
CA LYS A 6 2.76 26.74 3.86
C LYS A 6 1.58 27.08 2.95
N PRO A 7 1.11 28.34 2.94
CA PRO A 7 -0.03 28.75 2.11
C PRO A 7 0.07 28.36 0.64
N ALA A 8 1.21 28.64 -0.02
CA ALA A 8 1.39 28.34 -1.44
C ALA A 8 1.33 26.82 -1.76
N GLU A 9 1.87 25.98 -0.87
CA GLU A 9 1.84 24.53 -1.02
C GLU A 9 0.40 24.00 -0.86
N ILE A 10 -0.33 24.52 0.13
CA ILE A 10 -1.74 24.18 0.37
C ILE A 10 -2.59 24.61 -0.84
N GLN A 11 -2.43 25.83 -1.35
CA GLN A 11 -3.20 26.31 -2.52
C GLN A 11 -2.96 25.45 -3.75
N ASN A 12 -1.70 25.13 -4.06
CA ASN A 12 -1.37 24.25 -5.18
C ASN A 12 -2.00 22.86 -4.99
N ARG A 13 -1.95 22.32 -3.76
CA ARG A 13 -2.57 21.03 -3.47
C ARG A 13 -4.09 21.06 -3.63
N ILE A 14 -4.76 22.12 -3.18
CA ILE A 14 -6.21 22.31 -3.35
C ILE A 14 -6.57 22.26 -4.84
N SER A 15 -5.82 22.96 -5.69
CA SER A 15 -6.05 22.95 -7.14
C SER A 15 -5.84 21.57 -7.78
N GLN A 16 -4.87 20.78 -7.29
CA GLN A 16 -4.69 19.39 -7.72
C GLN A 16 -5.88 18.51 -7.30
N LEU A 17 -6.31 18.63 -6.04
CA LEU A 17 -7.44 17.88 -5.47
C LEU A 17 -8.77 18.18 -6.18
N ALA A 18 -8.93 19.37 -6.75
CA ALA A 18 -10.11 19.75 -7.51
C ALA A 18 -10.33 18.91 -8.79
N SER A 19 -9.34 18.13 -9.22
CA SER A 19 -9.46 17.18 -10.34
C SER A 19 -10.00 15.80 -9.92
N ALA A 20 -10.10 15.52 -8.62
CA ALA A 20 -10.58 14.23 -8.12
C ALA A 20 -12.09 14.06 -8.33
N LYS A 21 -12.53 12.81 -8.55
CA LYS A 21 -13.97 12.47 -8.64
C LYS A 21 -14.62 12.31 -7.26
N ILE A 22 -13.85 11.84 -6.29
CA ILE A 22 -14.29 11.58 -4.93
C ILE A 22 -13.19 11.97 -3.96
N LEU A 23 -13.57 12.57 -2.82
CA LEU A 23 -12.67 12.90 -1.73
C LEU A 23 -13.29 12.43 -0.41
N TRP A 24 -12.50 11.76 0.42
CA TRP A 24 -12.85 11.50 1.82
C TRP A 24 -12.24 12.59 2.69
N LEU A 25 -13.10 13.25 3.47
CA LEU A 25 -12.78 14.47 4.17
C LEU A 25 -13.10 14.34 5.65
N ASP A 26 -12.27 14.97 6.46
CA ASP A 26 -12.51 15.18 7.89
C ASP A 26 -11.98 16.58 8.28
N THR A 27 -12.32 17.05 9.47
CA THR A 27 -11.77 18.31 10.01
C THR A 27 -11.39 18.21 11.48
N GLU A 28 -10.38 18.99 11.88
CA GLU A 28 -10.09 19.21 13.30
C GLU A 28 -10.32 20.67 13.69
N ILE A 29 -10.93 20.87 14.86
CA ILE A 29 -11.39 22.18 15.33
C ILE A 29 -10.63 22.55 16.61
N ALA A 30 -9.90 23.67 16.55
CA ALA A 30 -9.29 24.29 17.71
C ALA A 30 -10.35 25.03 18.54
N ASP A 31 -10.15 25.07 19.87
CA ASP A 31 -11.00 25.79 20.81
C ASP A 31 -12.50 25.41 20.69
N TRP A 32 -12.79 24.13 20.41
CA TRP A 32 -14.14 23.64 20.07
C TRP A 32 -15.19 23.93 21.13
N ASN A 33 -14.77 24.08 22.40
CA ASN A 33 -15.61 24.38 23.56
C ASN A 33 -15.79 25.88 23.83
N THR A 34 -15.22 26.75 22.99
CA THR A 34 -15.32 28.21 23.14
C THR A 34 -16.39 28.81 22.23
N PRO A 35 -16.80 30.08 22.43
CA PRO A 35 -17.75 30.75 21.54
C PRO A 35 -17.22 30.99 20.11
N ARG A 36 -15.91 30.81 19.87
CA ARG A 36 -15.26 31.06 18.58
C ARG A 36 -14.34 29.89 18.19
N PRO A 37 -14.90 28.71 17.91
CA PRO A 37 -14.11 27.58 17.44
C PRO A 37 -13.45 27.91 16.09
N ARG A 38 -12.23 27.43 15.89
CA ARG A 38 -11.43 27.75 14.70
C ARG A 38 -11.13 26.47 13.94
N LEU A 39 -11.35 26.48 12.62
CA LEU A 39 -10.95 25.37 11.76
C LEU A 39 -9.42 25.26 11.78
N SER A 40 -8.90 24.12 12.25
CA SER A 40 -7.47 23.92 12.43
C SER A 40 -6.86 23.13 11.29
N LEU A 41 -7.45 21.98 10.96
CA LEU A 41 -7.00 21.10 9.90
C LEU A 41 -8.15 20.73 8.96
N ILE A 42 -7.81 20.49 7.71
CA ILE A 42 -8.65 19.76 6.75
C ILE A 42 -7.85 18.52 6.32
N GLN A 43 -8.41 17.34 6.55
CA GLN A 43 -7.83 16.08 6.10
C GLN A 43 -8.48 15.66 4.78
N VAL A 44 -7.68 15.19 3.85
CA VAL A 44 -8.15 14.78 2.52
C VAL A 44 -7.52 13.46 2.11
N LEU A 45 -8.34 12.52 1.68
CA LEU A 45 -7.90 11.36 0.92
C LEU A 45 -8.52 11.43 -0.47
N ALA A 46 -7.68 11.45 -1.50
CA ALA A 46 -8.10 11.61 -2.90
C ALA A 46 -8.03 10.32 -3.73
N SER A 47 -7.39 9.28 -3.20
CA SER A 47 -7.34 7.96 -3.78
C SER A 47 -7.38 6.93 -2.66
N TYR A 48 -8.26 5.94 -2.80
CA TYR A 48 -8.33 4.79 -1.93
C TYR A 48 -8.32 3.55 -2.82
N THR A 49 -7.22 2.80 -2.80
CA THR A 49 -7.08 1.52 -3.50
C THR A 49 -6.45 0.50 -2.57
N ASP A 50 -6.77 -0.79 -2.74
CA ASP A 50 -6.11 -1.92 -2.04
C ASP A 50 -4.58 -2.00 -2.30
N LEU A 51 -4.02 -1.09 -3.09
CA LEU A 51 -2.61 -0.97 -3.44
C LEU A 51 -1.98 0.13 -2.56
N THR A 52 -0.81 -0.18 -2.02
CA THR A 52 -0.14 0.37 -0.83
C THR A 52 0.34 1.83 -0.90
N GLU A 53 -0.38 2.73 -1.55
CA GLU A 53 -0.07 4.17 -1.58
C GLU A 53 -1.26 5.00 -1.08
N GLU A 54 -1.75 4.69 0.12
CA GLU A 54 -2.74 5.52 0.81
C GLU A 54 -2.06 6.81 1.33
N HIS A 55 -2.14 7.89 0.56
CA HIS A 55 -1.62 9.21 0.95
C HIS A 55 -2.74 10.14 1.38
N ALA A 56 -2.96 10.26 2.69
CA ALA A 56 -3.78 11.33 3.28
C ALA A 56 -3.02 12.66 3.28
N ASP A 57 -3.63 13.71 2.75
CA ASP A 57 -3.17 15.09 2.87
C ASP A 57 -3.73 15.72 4.15
N ILE A 58 -2.89 16.41 4.90
CA ILE A 58 -3.28 17.19 6.08
C ILE A 58 -2.95 18.65 5.80
N LEU A 59 -3.99 19.46 5.62
CA LEU A 59 -3.88 20.88 5.32
C LEU A 59 -4.01 21.70 6.61
N ASP A 60 -2.93 22.37 7.03
CA ASP A 60 -2.94 23.26 8.19
C ASP A 60 -3.52 24.63 7.86
N VAL A 61 -4.82 24.78 8.11
CA VAL A 61 -5.60 25.99 7.82
C VAL A 61 -5.85 26.86 9.06
N LEU A 62 -5.24 26.52 10.21
CA LEU A 62 -5.38 27.29 11.44
C LEU A 62 -4.94 28.74 11.21
N ASP A 63 -5.84 29.67 11.55
CA ASP A 63 -5.70 31.12 11.36
C ASP A 63 -5.40 31.55 9.90
N LYS A 64 -5.78 30.72 8.92
CA LYS A 64 -5.61 30.96 7.49
C LYS A 64 -6.96 30.90 6.75
N PRO A 65 -7.87 31.86 6.98
CA PRO A 65 -9.25 31.82 6.47
C PRO A 65 -9.33 31.84 4.93
N ASP A 66 -8.35 32.43 4.25
CA ASP A 66 -8.31 32.45 2.79
C ASP A 66 -8.09 31.04 2.20
N LEU A 67 -7.27 30.20 2.84
CA LEU A 67 -7.07 28.80 2.41
C LEU A 67 -8.33 27.97 2.59
N ALA A 68 -9.07 28.19 3.69
CA ALA A 68 -10.36 27.55 3.89
C ALA A 68 -11.37 28.00 2.82
N ARG A 69 -11.38 29.29 2.46
CA ARG A 69 -12.22 29.83 1.39
C ARG A 69 -11.86 29.24 0.02
N ASP A 70 -10.57 29.07 -0.26
CA ASP A 70 -10.07 28.42 -1.48
C ASP A 70 -10.54 26.96 -1.54
N PHE A 71 -10.41 26.22 -0.44
CA PHE A 71 -10.89 24.84 -0.34
C PHE A 71 -12.41 24.76 -0.59
N ILE A 72 -13.18 25.64 0.04
CA ILE A 72 -14.64 25.68 -0.12
C ILE A 72 -15.03 25.97 -1.57
N SER A 73 -14.42 27.00 -2.18
CA SER A 73 -14.77 27.47 -3.52
C SER A 73 -14.38 26.50 -4.64
N GLN A 74 -13.30 25.73 -4.46
CA GLN A 74 -12.82 24.79 -5.47
C GLN A 74 -13.38 23.37 -5.29
N ILE A 75 -13.59 22.93 -4.05
CA ILE A 75 -13.94 21.54 -3.73
C ILE A 75 -15.36 21.40 -3.19
N MET A 76 -15.72 22.12 -2.13
CA MET A 76 -16.96 21.87 -1.39
C MET A 76 -18.21 22.24 -2.19
N VAL A 77 -18.17 23.33 -2.96
CA VAL A 77 -19.27 23.76 -3.84
C VAL A 77 -19.31 23.00 -5.18
N ASN A 78 -18.24 22.28 -5.53
CA ASN A 78 -18.13 21.61 -6.82
C ASN A 78 -18.95 20.31 -6.85
N LEU A 79 -20.08 20.32 -7.56
CA LEU A 79 -20.99 19.18 -7.68
C LEU A 79 -20.34 17.94 -8.34
N ARG A 80 -19.29 18.12 -9.16
CA ARG A 80 -18.63 17.01 -9.87
C ARG A 80 -17.75 16.15 -8.96
N ILE A 81 -17.41 16.65 -7.78
CA ILE A 81 -16.62 15.94 -6.78
C ILE A 81 -17.59 15.40 -5.74
N GLU A 82 -17.62 14.10 -5.50
CA GLU A 82 -18.30 13.53 -4.33
C GLU A 82 -17.43 13.78 -3.10
N LYS A 83 -18.00 14.36 -2.04
CA LYS A 83 -17.30 14.50 -0.76
C LYS A 83 -17.93 13.59 0.27
N VAL A 84 -17.13 12.68 0.80
CA VAL A 84 -17.55 11.71 1.79
C VAL A 84 -17.06 12.15 3.16
N PHE A 85 -17.95 12.13 4.15
CA PHE A 85 -17.66 12.45 5.55
C PHE A 85 -18.27 11.40 6.48
N HIS A 86 -17.77 11.30 7.71
CA HIS A 86 -18.52 10.69 8.81
C HIS A 86 -19.16 11.80 9.65
N ASN A 87 -20.46 11.73 9.91
CA ASN A 87 -21.18 12.79 10.63
C ASN A 87 -21.06 14.20 9.99
N ALA A 88 -21.11 14.26 8.66
CA ALA A 88 -20.88 15.46 7.82
C ALA A 88 -21.45 16.79 8.36
N SER A 89 -22.62 16.78 9.00
CA SER A 89 -23.26 18.02 9.49
C SER A 89 -22.37 18.84 10.44
N PHE A 90 -21.42 18.21 11.13
CA PHE A 90 -20.47 18.92 11.98
C PHE A 90 -19.46 19.70 11.13
N ASP A 91 -18.72 19.01 10.26
CA ASP A 91 -17.65 19.56 9.41
C ASP A 91 -18.18 20.61 8.43
N LEU A 92 -19.36 20.37 7.86
CA LEU A 92 -19.96 21.28 6.90
C LEU A 92 -20.20 22.68 7.49
N ARG A 93 -20.37 22.84 8.81
CA ARG A 93 -20.50 24.17 9.44
C ARG A 93 -19.26 25.03 9.23
N TYR A 94 -18.10 24.42 9.10
CA TYR A 94 -16.80 25.07 8.89
C TYR A 94 -16.39 25.09 7.42
N LEU A 95 -16.96 24.20 6.60
CA LEU A 95 -16.63 24.02 5.18
C LEU A 95 -17.73 24.50 4.22
N GLY A 96 -18.43 25.58 4.55
CA GLY A 96 -19.33 26.29 3.62
C GLY A 96 -20.84 26.00 3.80
N GLY A 97 -21.22 25.14 4.74
CA GLY A 97 -22.59 24.91 5.18
C GLY A 97 -23.52 24.53 4.02
N ASN A 98 -24.57 25.32 3.83
CA ASN A 98 -25.60 25.08 2.81
C ASN A 98 -25.11 25.24 1.37
N SER A 99 -23.94 25.84 1.15
CA SER A 99 -23.37 25.97 -0.20
C SER A 99 -22.75 24.67 -0.72
N THR A 100 -22.52 23.69 0.17
CA THR A 100 -21.85 22.43 -0.18
C THR A 100 -22.74 21.53 -1.03
N GLN A 101 -22.12 20.83 -2.00
CA GLN A 101 -22.81 20.02 -3.01
C GLN A 101 -22.26 18.59 -3.01
N ASN A 102 -23.05 17.61 -3.47
CA ASN A 102 -22.63 16.20 -3.62
C ASN A 102 -21.93 15.60 -2.37
N ILE A 103 -22.64 15.62 -1.25
CA ILE A 103 -22.14 15.13 0.05
C ILE A 103 -22.71 13.75 0.37
N THR A 104 -21.81 12.80 0.63
CA THR A 104 -22.13 11.48 1.17
C THR A 104 -21.72 11.41 2.64
N CYS A 105 -22.60 10.86 3.48
CA CYS A 105 -22.38 10.77 4.92
C CYS A 105 -22.49 9.32 5.40
N THR A 106 -21.37 8.74 5.83
CA THR A 106 -21.32 7.33 6.24
C THR A 106 -22.17 7.04 7.47
N LEU A 107 -22.29 7.99 8.42
CA LEU A 107 -23.22 7.86 9.54
C LEU A 107 -24.68 7.76 9.08
N ARG A 108 -25.08 8.53 8.07
CA ARG A 108 -26.43 8.44 7.48
C ARG A 108 -26.64 7.13 6.74
N MET A 109 -25.63 6.64 6.03
CA MET A 109 -25.68 5.33 5.38
C MET A 109 -25.86 4.21 6.42
N ALA A 110 -25.04 4.20 7.46
CA ALA A 110 -25.11 3.22 8.54
C ALA A 110 -26.48 3.21 9.24
N ARG A 111 -27.08 4.38 9.49
CA ARG A 111 -28.43 4.49 10.07
C ARG A 111 -29.55 3.92 9.21
N LYS A 112 -29.35 3.81 7.90
CA LYS A 112 -30.33 3.21 6.97
C LYS A 112 -30.26 1.67 6.95
N ILE A 113 -29.19 1.08 7.50
CA ILE A 113 -29.00 -0.37 7.58
C ILE A 113 -29.60 -0.87 8.90
N THR A 114 -30.33 -1.99 8.87
CA THR A 114 -30.90 -2.59 10.08
C THR A 114 -29.80 -3.07 11.02
N ARG A 115 -30.03 -2.99 12.35
CA ARG A 115 -29.04 -3.39 13.37
C ARG A 115 -28.55 -4.83 13.17
N ASP A 116 -29.46 -5.75 12.85
CA ASP A 116 -29.12 -7.16 12.62
C ASP A 116 -28.20 -7.37 11.43
N ARG A 117 -28.24 -6.47 10.45
CA ARG A 117 -27.36 -6.52 9.27
C ARG A 117 -26.03 -5.81 9.49
N LEU A 118 -26.03 -4.71 10.25
CA LEU A 118 -24.83 -3.93 10.50
C LEU A 118 -23.95 -4.56 11.59
N GLN A 119 -24.54 -5.17 12.62
CA GLN A 119 -23.86 -5.92 13.69
C GLN A 119 -22.71 -5.15 14.35
N VAL A 120 -22.94 -3.88 14.70
CA VAL A 120 -21.96 -3.01 15.40
C VAL A 120 -22.51 -2.49 16.73
N SER A 121 -21.60 -2.23 17.67
CA SER A 121 -21.90 -1.74 19.02
C SER A 121 -22.38 -0.29 19.02
N ASP A 122 -21.75 0.58 18.22
CA ASP A 122 -22.20 1.95 17.96
C ASP A 122 -21.87 2.41 16.53
N LEU A 123 -22.32 3.61 16.17
CA LEU A 123 -22.17 4.14 14.80
C LEU A 123 -21.04 5.17 14.68
N LYS A 124 -20.10 5.25 15.64
CA LYS A 124 -18.95 6.14 15.54
C LYS A 124 -17.98 5.62 14.49
N LEU A 125 -17.29 6.51 13.79
CA LEU A 125 -16.34 6.15 12.73
C LEU A 125 -15.34 5.07 13.17
N LYS A 126 -14.67 5.28 14.31
CA LYS A 126 -13.66 4.35 14.84
C LYS A 126 -14.25 2.96 15.16
N THR A 127 -15.46 2.91 15.71
CA THR A 127 -16.19 1.64 15.97
C THR A 127 -16.51 0.93 14.66
N LEU A 128 -17.05 1.66 13.67
CA LEU A 128 -17.32 1.10 12.35
C LEU A 128 -16.02 0.61 11.68
N ALA A 129 -14.91 1.32 11.85
CA ALA A 129 -13.61 0.89 11.33
C ALA A 129 -13.12 -0.41 12.00
N THR A 130 -13.21 -0.51 13.33
CA THR A 130 -12.81 -1.74 14.04
C THR A 130 -13.73 -2.91 13.74
N GLU A 131 -15.05 -2.72 13.84
CA GLU A 131 -16.02 -3.83 13.83
C GLU A 131 -16.45 -4.23 12.41
N LEU A 132 -16.61 -3.27 11.48
CA LEU A 132 -16.98 -3.60 10.09
C LEU A 132 -15.78 -3.83 9.19
N CYS A 133 -14.65 -3.18 9.46
CA CYS A 133 -13.47 -3.18 8.60
C CYS A 133 -12.24 -3.84 9.26
N HIS A 134 -12.38 -4.36 10.48
CA HIS A 134 -11.35 -5.12 11.19
C HIS A 134 -10.03 -4.36 11.42
N PHE A 135 -10.08 -3.03 11.54
CA PHE A 135 -8.90 -2.27 11.95
C PHE A 135 -8.55 -2.56 13.41
N SER A 136 -7.32 -3.03 13.64
CA SER A 136 -6.71 -3.18 14.96
C SER A 136 -6.03 -1.88 15.41
N ASN A 137 -5.92 -1.66 16.73
CA ASN A 137 -5.17 -0.54 17.33
C ASN A 137 -5.68 0.84 16.89
N VAL A 138 -7.00 1.00 16.80
CA VAL A 138 -7.62 2.27 16.45
C VAL A 138 -7.48 3.25 17.61
N ASP A 139 -6.64 4.27 17.42
CA ASP A 139 -6.43 5.35 18.36
C ASP A 139 -7.70 6.19 18.55
N LYS A 140 -8.08 6.41 19.82
CA LYS A 140 -9.23 7.22 20.25
C LYS A 140 -8.80 8.40 21.13
N GLU A 141 -7.53 8.48 21.52
CA GLU A 141 -7.04 9.38 22.55
C GLU A 141 -6.86 10.80 22.03
N GLU A 142 -6.46 10.97 20.76
CA GLU A 142 -6.17 12.27 20.17
C GLU A 142 -7.43 13.08 19.75
N GLN A 143 -8.64 12.51 19.88
CA GLN A 143 -9.89 13.21 19.56
C GLN A 143 -10.08 14.49 20.41
N GLY A 144 -9.60 14.46 21.66
CA GLY A 144 -9.70 15.56 22.62
C GLY A 144 -8.47 16.47 22.67
N SER A 145 -7.50 16.28 21.77
CA SER A 145 -6.23 17.01 21.79
C SER A 145 -6.39 18.50 21.47
N ASP A 146 -5.41 19.29 21.90
CA ASP A 146 -5.35 20.72 21.56
C ASP A 146 -4.90 20.91 20.10
N TRP A 147 -5.88 20.98 19.20
CA TRP A 147 -5.67 21.25 17.78
C TRP A 147 -5.31 22.72 17.49
N GLY A 148 -5.37 23.63 18.46
CA GLY A 148 -4.92 25.02 18.31
C GLY A 148 -3.42 25.19 18.50
N LYS A 149 -2.74 24.19 19.07
CA LYS A 149 -1.30 24.23 19.33
C LYS A 149 -0.48 23.89 18.09
N ARG A 150 0.66 24.59 17.94
CA ARG A 150 1.70 24.28 16.95
C ARG A 150 3.08 24.19 17.61
N PRO A 151 4.00 23.36 17.10
CA PRO A 151 3.79 22.37 16.04
C PRO A 151 2.85 21.25 16.50
N LEU A 152 2.10 20.65 15.55
CA LEU A 152 1.31 19.46 15.84
C LEU A 152 2.25 18.29 16.19
N THR A 153 1.81 17.43 17.11
CA THR A 153 2.56 16.22 17.43
C THR A 153 2.41 15.20 16.30
N GLN A 154 3.34 14.25 16.22
CA GLN A 154 3.24 13.17 15.24
C GLN A 154 1.99 12.30 15.50
N LYS A 155 1.57 12.14 16.76
CA LYS A 155 0.33 11.44 17.11
C LYS A 155 -0.90 12.15 16.56
N GLN A 156 -0.98 13.48 16.72
CA GLN A 156 -2.05 14.29 16.12
C GLN A 156 -2.09 14.15 14.59
N LEU A 157 -0.92 14.22 13.93
CA LEU A 157 -0.85 14.05 12.48
C LEU A 157 -1.28 12.64 12.04
N GLN A 158 -0.80 11.61 12.73
CA GLN A 158 -1.16 10.23 12.43
C GLN A 158 -2.64 9.95 12.68
N TYR A 159 -3.19 10.46 13.78
CA TYR A 159 -4.62 10.38 14.08
C TYR A 159 -5.46 11.00 12.95
N ALA A 160 -5.16 12.25 12.61
CA ALA A 160 -5.82 12.98 11.52
C ALA A 160 -5.74 12.23 10.18
N ALA A 161 -4.56 11.72 9.82
CA ALA A 161 -4.41 10.94 8.58
C ALA A 161 -5.26 9.66 8.59
N MET A 162 -5.31 8.98 9.74
CA MET A 162 -6.04 7.73 9.85
C MET A 162 -7.56 7.91 9.80
N ASP A 163 -8.11 9.06 10.21
CA ASP A 163 -9.55 9.29 10.13
C ASP A 163 -10.10 9.23 8.71
N VAL A 164 -9.44 9.86 7.74
CA VAL A 164 -9.86 9.78 6.33
C VAL A 164 -9.62 8.40 5.71
N ILE A 165 -8.65 7.64 6.21
CA ILE A 165 -8.41 6.24 5.81
C ILE A 165 -9.50 5.31 6.35
N TYR A 166 -9.86 5.45 7.63
CA TYR A 166 -10.97 4.74 8.24
C TYR A 166 -12.27 5.08 7.53
N LEU A 167 -12.49 6.36 7.27
CA LEU A 167 -13.66 6.86 6.57
C LEU A 167 -13.82 6.25 5.18
N ALA A 168 -12.74 6.18 4.40
CA ALA A 168 -12.77 5.55 3.08
C ALA A 168 -13.11 4.06 3.15
N SER A 169 -12.50 3.36 4.09
CA SER A 169 -12.74 1.93 4.31
C SER A 169 -14.18 1.66 4.75
N VAL A 170 -14.69 2.43 5.70
CA VAL A 170 -16.06 2.34 6.22
C VAL A 170 -17.07 2.72 5.14
N HIS A 171 -16.80 3.76 4.36
CA HIS A 171 -17.64 4.16 3.24
C HIS A 171 -17.85 3.00 2.27
N ARG A 172 -16.75 2.38 1.83
CA ARG A 172 -16.78 1.22 0.93
C ARG A 172 -17.57 0.07 1.54
N ARG A 173 -17.31 -0.27 2.81
CA ARG A 173 -17.99 -1.37 3.48
C ARG A 173 -19.50 -1.14 3.64
N LEU A 174 -19.92 0.08 3.94
CA LEU A 174 -21.34 0.43 4.05
C LEU A 174 -22.05 0.37 2.69
N LEU A 175 -21.38 0.70 1.59
CA LEU A 175 -21.92 0.54 0.24
C LEU A 175 -22.16 -0.93 -0.09
N GLU A 176 -21.19 -1.80 0.22
CA GLU A 176 -21.30 -3.26 0.03
C GLU A 176 -22.49 -3.84 0.80
N ILE A 177 -22.65 -3.45 2.07
CA ILE A 177 -23.75 -3.93 2.92
C ILE A 177 -25.10 -3.41 2.40
N SER A 178 -25.15 -2.14 1.98
CA SER A 178 -26.39 -1.50 1.52
C SER A 178 -26.86 -2.02 0.16
N HIS A 179 -25.93 -2.42 -0.72
CA HIS A 179 -26.22 -2.87 -2.07
C HIS A 179 -25.51 -4.20 -2.41
N PRO A 180 -25.96 -5.33 -1.84
CA PRO A 180 -25.34 -6.64 -2.07
C PRO A 180 -25.30 -7.04 -3.57
N SER A 181 -26.21 -6.50 -4.38
CA SER A 181 -26.36 -6.76 -5.81
C SER A 181 -25.74 -5.70 -6.73
N ALA A 182 -25.14 -4.63 -6.21
CA ALA A 182 -24.59 -3.52 -7.02
C ALA A 182 -23.05 -3.52 -7.16
N VAL A 183 -22.39 -4.64 -6.87
CA VAL A 183 -20.91 -4.78 -6.91
C VAL A 183 -20.32 -4.59 -8.32
N SER A 184 -21.14 -4.41 -9.35
CA SER A 184 -20.69 -4.15 -10.73
C SER A 184 -20.43 -2.66 -11.06
N ASN A 185 -21.05 -1.69 -10.39
CA ASN A 185 -21.16 -0.32 -10.98
C ASN A 185 -20.25 0.77 -10.38
N ILE A 186 -19.44 0.46 -9.37
CA ILE A 186 -18.55 1.47 -8.76
C ILE A 186 -17.16 1.48 -9.42
N LEU A 187 -16.72 0.35 -9.98
CA LEU A 187 -15.46 0.25 -10.74
C LEU A 187 -15.51 1.00 -12.07
N ASP A 188 -16.68 1.09 -12.70
CA ASP A 188 -16.86 1.75 -14.00
C ASP A 188 -16.82 3.29 -13.95
N MET A 189 -17.19 3.91 -12.83
CA MET A 189 -17.17 5.37 -12.71
C MET A 189 -15.75 5.95 -12.60
N VAL A 190 -14.76 5.12 -12.29
CA VAL A 190 -13.36 5.53 -12.18
C VAL A 190 -12.65 5.47 -13.55
N ASN A 191 -13.07 4.58 -14.46
CA ASN A 191 -12.29 4.20 -15.65
C ASN A 191 -12.74 4.75 -17.02
N THR A 192 -13.76 5.58 -17.14
CA THR A 192 -14.13 6.11 -18.47
C THR A 192 -13.27 7.30 -18.89
N SER A 193 -12.10 7.01 -19.44
CA SER A 193 -11.63 7.68 -20.64
C SER A 193 -11.82 6.71 -21.80
N SER A 194 -12.78 7.02 -22.67
CA SER A 194 -12.89 6.49 -24.03
C SER A 194 -13.50 5.08 -24.23
N THR A 195 -14.73 5.12 -24.78
CA THR A 195 -15.33 4.25 -25.81
C THR A 195 -16.40 3.21 -25.45
N ASN A 196 -17.62 3.59 -25.84
CA ASN A 196 -18.73 2.86 -26.47
C ASN A 196 -19.29 1.56 -25.88
N LEU A 197 -20.58 1.68 -25.51
CA LEU A 197 -21.65 0.70 -25.48
C LEU A 197 -21.45 -0.56 -26.36
N THR A 198 -21.40 -1.73 -25.71
CA THR A 198 -22.18 -2.93 -26.06
C THR A 198 -22.17 -3.95 -24.90
N SER A 199 -23.38 -4.25 -24.40
CA SER A 199 -23.85 -5.50 -23.76
C SER A 199 -22.89 -6.49 -23.07
N ALA A 200 -22.99 -6.54 -21.73
CA ALA A 200 -23.11 -7.70 -20.84
C ALA A 200 -22.07 -8.86 -20.89
N VAL A 201 -21.09 -8.79 -19.98
CA VAL A 201 -20.46 -9.92 -19.23
C VAL A 201 -20.07 -9.38 -17.84
N PRO A 202 -20.21 -10.12 -16.71
CA PRO A 202 -19.89 -9.59 -15.38
C PRO A 202 -18.41 -9.22 -15.26
N ASP A 203 -18.13 -8.01 -14.78
CA ASP A 203 -16.80 -7.43 -14.75
C ASP A 203 -15.87 -8.20 -13.79
N ASN A 204 -14.85 -8.84 -14.36
CA ASN A 204 -13.90 -9.69 -13.66
C ASN A 204 -12.89 -8.79 -12.94
N SER A 205 -13.25 -8.37 -11.72
CA SER A 205 -12.46 -7.43 -10.92
C SER A 205 -10.96 -7.76 -10.92
N SER A 206 -10.12 -6.75 -11.09
CA SER A 206 -8.65 -6.90 -11.14
C SER A 206 -8.10 -7.59 -9.89
N LEU A 207 -7.23 -8.58 -10.07
CA LEU A 207 -6.52 -9.24 -8.97
C LEU A 207 -5.14 -8.62 -8.78
N SER A 208 -4.70 -8.48 -7.52
CA SER A 208 -3.31 -8.10 -7.26
C SER A 208 -2.40 -9.33 -7.23
N VAL A 209 -1.12 -9.18 -7.57
CA VAL A 209 -0.13 -10.27 -7.44
C VAL A 209 -0.09 -10.81 -6.00
N THR A 210 -0.24 -9.94 -5.00
CA THR A 210 -0.39 -10.32 -3.59
C THR A 210 -1.63 -11.18 -3.35
N LYS A 211 -2.78 -10.85 -3.95
CA LYS A 211 -3.99 -11.68 -3.86
C LYS A 211 -3.78 -13.06 -4.49
N VAL A 212 -3.03 -13.14 -5.60
CA VAL A 212 -2.66 -14.43 -6.20
C VAL A 212 -1.81 -15.24 -5.23
N ARG A 213 -0.75 -14.66 -4.66
CA ARG A 213 0.09 -15.34 -3.65
C ARG A 213 -0.73 -15.88 -2.48
N VAL A 214 -1.58 -15.04 -1.88
CA VAL A 214 -2.44 -15.44 -0.75
C VAL A 214 -3.40 -16.55 -1.15
N ALA A 215 -3.89 -16.57 -2.39
CA ALA A 215 -4.75 -17.64 -2.89
C ALA A 215 -4.02 -18.96 -3.15
N LEU A 216 -2.70 -18.93 -3.37
CA LEU A 216 -1.87 -20.13 -3.36
C LEU A 216 -1.63 -20.61 -1.92
N GLU A 217 -1.29 -19.71 -1.00
CA GLU A 217 -1.03 -20.05 0.42
C GLU A 217 -2.28 -20.57 1.14
N CYS A 218 -3.41 -19.88 0.97
CA CYS A 218 -4.68 -20.23 1.60
C CYS A 218 -5.88 -19.70 0.78
N PRO A 219 -6.52 -20.56 -0.04
CA PRO A 219 -7.70 -20.20 -0.83
C PRO A 219 -8.85 -19.64 0.01
N ARG A 220 -9.09 -20.20 1.20
CA ARG A 220 -10.09 -19.70 2.15
C ARG A 220 -9.74 -18.31 2.68
N LEU A 221 -8.48 -18.05 3.03
CA LEU A 221 -8.05 -16.73 3.46
C LEU A 221 -8.18 -15.71 2.33
N PHE A 222 -7.81 -16.07 1.10
CA PHE A 222 -8.03 -15.24 -0.08
C PHE A 222 -9.51 -14.89 -0.27
N TYR A 223 -10.39 -15.89 -0.23
CA TYR A 223 -11.83 -15.70 -0.34
C TYR A 223 -12.36 -14.78 0.75
N LEU A 224 -11.98 -15.02 2.01
CA LEU A 224 -12.44 -14.22 3.14
C LEU A 224 -11.90 -12.79 3.10
N ASN A 225 -10.63 -12.61 2.76
CA ASN A 225 -10.04 -11.29 2.57
C ASN A 225 -10.76 -10.52 1.45
N HIS A 226 -11.19 -11.21 0.38
CA HIS A 226 -11.95 -10.59 -0.69
C HIS A 226 -13.38 -10.24 -0.28
N LYS A 227 -14.12 -11.16 0.35
CA LYS A 227 -15.53 -10.97 0.73
C LYS A 227 -15.74 -10.05 1.93
N PHE A 228 -14.82 -10.09 2.89
CA PHE A 228 -14.94 -9.40 4.18
C PHE A 228 -13.91 -8.27 4.35
N ALA A 229 -13.08 -8.01 3.34
CA ALA A 229 -12.02 -6.99 3.38
C ALA A 229 -11.04 -7.14 4.55
N SER A 230 -10.90 -8.34 5.09
CA SER A 230 -9.96 -8.62 6.17
C SER A 230 -8.51 -8.48 5.67
N LYS A 231 -7.66 -7.76 6.42
CA LYS A 231 -6.21 -7.67 6.17
C LYS A 231 -5.44 -8.77 6.91
N THR A 232 -6.03 -9.97 7.05
CA THR A 232 -5.35 -11.08 7.72
C THR A 232 -4.22 -11.62 6.83
N VAL A 233 -2.99 -11.54 7.32
CA VAL A 233 -1.80 -12.08 6.65
C VAL A 233 -1.54 -13.49 7.14
N PHE A 234 -1.12 -14.37 6.23
CA PHE A 234 -0.64 -15.71 6.56
C PHE A 234 0.78 -15.61 7.15
N LEU A 235 0.89 -15.28 8.43
CA LEU A 235 2.17 -15.15 9.14
C LEU A 235 2.30 -16.26 10.21
N PRO A 236 3.50 -16.83 10.39
CA PRO A 236 3.83 -17.62 11.57
C PRO A 236 3.56 -16.81 12.86
N SER A 237 3.19 -17.50 13.94
CA SER A 237 2.80 -16.90 15.24
C SER A 237 3.86 -15.98 15.86
N ASP A 238 5.12 -16.13 15.45
CA ASP A 238 6.28 -15.53 16.11
C ASP A 238 6.78 -14.24 15.41
N ILE A 239 6.05 -13.74 14.42
CA ILE A 239 6.45 -12.56 13.62
C ILE A 239 5.75 -11.30 14.12
N SER A 240 6.54 -10.31 14.52
CA SER A 240 6.09 -8.98 14.90
C SER A 240 5.37 -8.29 13.74
N ILE A 241 4.06 -8.08 13.92
CA ILE A 241 3.18 -7.41 12.97
C ILE A 241 3.62 -5.95 12.82
N GLY A 242 3.81 -5.47 11.58
CA GLY A 242 4.16 -4.08 11.27
C GLY A 242 5.60 -3.84 10.81
N ILE A 243 6.52 -4.78 11.02
CA ILE A 243 7.92 -4.68 10.54
C ILE A 243 8.02 -4.62 9.03
N GLY A 244 7.18 -5.38 8.33
CA GLY A 244 7.19 -5.48 6.86
C GLY A 244 7.15 -4.12 6.18
N ASN A 245 6.13 -3.30 6.47
CA ASN A 245 5.95 -2.03 5.77
C ASN A 245 7.11 -1.06 6.01
N ILE A 246 7.58 -0.97 7.26
CA ILE A 246 8.73 -0.13 7.64
C ILE A 246 9.99 -0.58 6.89
N PHE A 247 10.22 -1.89 6.84
CA PHE A 247 11.37 -2.45 6.14
C PHE A 247 11.34 -2.11 4.64
N HIS A 248 10.20 -2.29 3.96
CA HIS A 248 10.08 -2.00 2.52
C HIS A 248 10.27 -0.50 2.22
N ASP A 249 9.69 0.39 3.03
CA ASP A 249 9.89 1.84 2.89
C ASP A 249 11.39 2.22 3.02
N LEU A 250 12.07 1.71 4.04
CA LEU A 250 13.48 1.98 4.26
C LEU A 250 14.39 1.32 3.19
N ALA A 251 14.03 0.13 2.70
CA ALA A 251 14.74 -0.53 1.61
C ALA A 251 14.63 0.28 0.30
N ASN A 252 13.43 0.79 -0.02
CA ASN A 252 13.21 1.67 -1.17
C ASN A 252 13.98 2.99 -1.02
N LYS A 253 13.97 3.59 0.18
CA LYS A 253 14.80 4.76 0.49
C LYS A 253 16.30 4.48 0.32
N PHE A 254 16.77 3.29 0.68
CA PHE A 254 18.17 2.91 0.46
C PHE A 254 18.51 2.81 -1.02
N VAL A 255 17.71 2.10 -1.83
CA VAL A 255 17.96 1.96 -3.28
C VAL A 255 17.93 3.34 -3.94
N ASN A 256 16.94 4.17 -3.63
CA ASN A 256 16.85 5.54 -4.14
C ASN A 256 18.05 6.39 -3.71
N LEU A 257 18.50 6.26 -2.47
CA LEU A 257 19.68 6.99 -2.00
C LEU A 257 20.94 6.50 -2.71
N ALA A 258 21.12 5.19 -2.89
CA ALA A 258 22.27 4.63 -3.59
C ALA A 258 22.37 5.19 -5.02
N ILE A 259 21.25 5.34 -5.73
CA ILE A 259 21.19 5.91 -7.08
C ILE A 259 21.53 7.41 -7.11
N ASN A 260 21.08 8.18 -6.12
CA ASN A 260 21.09 9.64 -6.19
C ASN A 260 22.17 10.33 -5.34
N GLU A 261 22.83 9.61 -4.43
CA GLU A 261 23.87 10.17 -3.55
C GLU A 261 25.28 9.79 -4.07
N PRO A 262 26.06 10.75 -4.62
CA PRO A 262 27.35 10.47 -5.26
C PRO A 262 28.37 9.80 -4.33
N LYS A 263 28.27 10.00 -3.01
CA LYS A 263 29.17 9.35 -2.05
C LYS A 263 29.13 7.83 -2.09
N PHE A 264 28.05 7.21 -2.58
CA PHE A 264 28.04 5.77 -2.79
C PHE A 264 28.99 5.32 -3.90
N GLU A 265 29.17 6.13 -4.95
CA GLU A 265 30.09 5.81 -6.06
C GLU A 265 31.56 5.82 -5.60
N GLU A 266 31.90 6.67 -4.63
CA GLU A 266 33.24 6.75 -4.05
C GLU A 266 33.70 5.40 -3.46
N PHE A 267 32.75 4.58 -2.99
CA PHE A 267 33.05 3.26 -2.41
C PHE A 267 33.52 2.24 -3.45
N PHE A 268 33.29 2.51 -4.74
CA PHE A 268 33.62 1.62 -5.85
C PHE A 268 34.79 2.12 -6.72
N GLN A 269 35.49 3.18 -6.28
CA GLN A 269 36.67 3.71 -6.97
C GLN A 269 37.80 2.68 -7.12
N PRO A 270 38.15 1.89 -6.08
CA PRO A 270 39.11 0.79 -6.24
C PRO A 270 38.68 -0.19 -7.33
N VAL A 271 39.65 -0.90 -7.92
CA VAL A 271 39.34 -1.95 -8.89
C VAL A 271 38.62 -3.11 -8.20
N ALA A 272 37.76 -3.83 -8.92
CA ALA A 272 36.88 -4.84 -8.34
C ALA A 272 37.61 -5.93 -7.51
N ALA A 273 38.85 -6.29 -7.88
CA ALA A 273 39.67 -7.26 -7.14
C ALA A 273 40.11 -6.78 -5.75
N GLN A 274 40.10 -5.48 -5.48
CA GLN A 274 40.47 -4.88 -4.20
C GLN A 274 39.26 -4.62 -3.30
N LEU A 275 38.04 -4.70 -3.83
CA LEU A 275 36.82 -4.43 -3.09
C LEU A 275 36.44 -5.65 -2.23
N GLN A 276 36.34 -5.42 -0.92
CA GLN A 276 35.83 -6.41 0.02
C GLN A 276 34.35 -6.15 0.33
N VAL A 277 33.53 -7.20 0.25
CA VAL A 277 32.07 -7.09 0.43
C VAL A 277 31.72 -6.49 1.79
N ASP A 278 32.36 -6.95 2.85
CA ASP A 278 32.08 -6.47 4.22
C ASP A 278 32.46 -5.01 4.42
N GLU A 279 33.59 -4.56 3.84
CA GLU A 279 34.02 -3.16 3.95
C GLU A 279 33.10 -2.22 3.17
N VAL A 280 32.75 -2.59 1.93
CA VAL A 280 31.82 -1.79 1.11
C VAL A 280 30.44 -1.77 1.76
N ALA A 281 29.94 -2.91 2.22
CA ALA A 281 28.68 -2.99 2.93
C ALA A 281 28.67 -2.12 4.19
N ALA A 282 29.73 -2.15 5.00
CA ALA A 282 29.84 -1.31 6.19
C ALA A 282 29.84 0.19 5.85
N LYS A 283 30.54 0.61 4.79
CA LYS A 283 30.52 2.01 4.31
C LYS A 283 29.12 2.42 3.86
N MET A 284 28.45 1.59 3.07
CA MET A 284 27.07 1.81 2.60
C MET A 284 26.06 1.89 3.76
N GLN A 285 26.14 0.94 4.70
CA GLN A 285 25.30 0.92 5.91
C GLN A 285 25.51 2.18 6.75
N ASN A 286 26.77 2.57 6.99
CA ASN A 286 27.09 3.77 7.78
C ASN A 286 26.56 5.05 7.11
N LEU A 287 26.71 5.17 5.79
CA LEU A 287 26.21 6.33 5.06
C LEU A 287 24.68 6.39 5.10
N PHE A 288 24.00 5.27 4.81
CA PHE A 288 22.56 5.18 4.90
C PHE A 288 22.04 5.44 6.32
N TYR A 289 22.74 4.93 7.34
CA TYR A 289 22.41 5.18 8.73
C TYR A 289 22.43 6.67 9.02
N LYS A 290 23.52 7.36 8.68
CA LYS A 290 23.69 8.79 8.93
C LYS A 290 22.66 9.65 8.20
N LEU A 291 22.34 9.32 6.94
CA LEU A 291 21.50 10.16 6.08
C LEU A 291 19.99 9.90 6.22
N LYS A 292 19.58 8.69 6.59
CA LYS A 292 18.16 8.30 6.60
C LYS A 292 17.73 7.58 7.86
N PHE A 293 18.46 6.55 8.29
CA PHE A 293 18.00 5.70 9.40
C PHE A 293 18.08 6.41 10.77
N SER A 294 19.09 7.25 11.00
CA SER A 294 19.26 8.01 12.26
C SER A 294 18.10 8.98 12.50
N THR A 295 17.68 9.70 11.46
CA THR A 295 16.51 10.57 11.49
C THR A 295 15.24 9.77 11.75
N TYR A 296 15.10 8.62 11.09
CA TYR A 296 13.98 7.71 11.33
C TYR A 296 13.94 7.22 12.79
N LEU A 297 15.09 6.89 13.38
CA LEU A 297 15.19 6.46 14.78
C LEU A 297 14.78 7.59 15.75
N LEU A 298 15.24 8.82 15.52
CA LEU A 298 14.88 10.00 16.32
C LEU A 298 13.40 10.37 16.21
N GLU A 299 12.78 10.10 15.07
CA GLU A 299 11.34 10.25 14.85
C GLU A 299 10.56 9.12 15.54
N ALA A 300 11.09 7.90 15.52
CA ALA A 300 10.45 6.71 16.08
C ALA A 300 10.47 6.64 17.62
N ASP A 301 11.50 7.16 18.30
CA ASP A 301 11.59 7.25 19.78
C ASP A 301 10.45 8.08 20.43
N LYS A 302 9.67 8.83 19.65
CA LYS A 302 8.51 9.62 20.12
C LYS A 302 7.18 8.87 20.05
N THR A 303 7.18 7.70 19.43
CA THR A 303 6.06 6.76 19.36
C THR A 303 6.46 5.54 20.18
N GLU A 304 5.54 4.88 20.90
CA GLU A 304 5.83 3.61 21.60
C GLU A 304 6.04 2.45 20.60
N VAL A 305 6.93 2.64 19.62
CA VAL A 305 7.39 1.61 18.70
C VAL A 305 8.47 0.85 19.42
N ASN A 306 8.13 -0.39 19.80
CA ASN A 306 8.97 -1.36 20.47
C ASN A 306 10.39 -1.37 19.85
N GLN A 307 11.41 -0.88 20.58
CA GLN A 307 12.80 -0.77 20.11
C GLN A 307 13.33 -2.08 19.50
N ALA A 308 12.83 -3.23 19.97
CA ALA A 308 13.12 -4.54 19.41
C ALA A 308 12.73 -4.68 17.92
N ALA A 309 11.59 -4.12 17.51
CA ALA A 309 11.13 -4.16 16.12
C ALA A 309 12.01 -3.29 15.21
N LEU A 310 12.43 -2.11 15.69
CA LEU A 310 13.35 -1.23 14.95
C LEU A 310 14.75 -1.86 14.80
N LEU A 311 15.22 -2.55 15.84
CA LEU A 311 16.45 -3.33 15.77
C LEU A 311 16.35 -4.45 14.72
N GLN A 312 15.23 -5.16 14.67
CA GLN A 312 14.98 -6.19 13.64
C GLN A 312 14.94 -5.59 12.23
N VAL A 313 14.28 -4.45 12.04
CA VAL A 313 14.29 -3.72 10.76
C VAL A 313 15.73 -3.37 10.35
N TRP A 314 16.52 -2.81 11.26
CA TRP A 314 17.92 -2.47 10.97
C TRP A 314 18.76 -3.68 10.62
N GLN A 315 18.64 -4.78 11.37
CA GLN A 315 19.32 -6.04 11.07
C GLN A 315 18.97 -6.57 9.68
N GLY A 316 17.69 -6.51 9.30
CA GLY A 316 17.23 -6.86 7.96
C GLY A 316 17.88 -5.97 6.89
N LEU A 317 17.93 -4.65 7.13
CA LEU A 317 18.52 -3.68 6.19
C LEU A 317 20.02 -3.90 6.03
N GLN A 318 20.76 -4.15 7.11
CA GLN A 318 22.19 -4.44 7.05
C GLN A 318 22.47 -5.65 6.15
N ARG A 319 21.65 -6.71 6.27
CA ARG A 319 21.78 -7.92 5.44
C ARG A 319 21.43 -7.66 3.99
N LEU A 320 20.35 -6.93 3.73
CA LEU A 320 19.99 -6.50 2.37
C LEU A 320 21.12 -5.68 1.73
N ILE A 321 21.64 -4.68 2.43
CA ILE A 321 22.71 -3.80 1.94
C ILE A 321 23.97 -4.61 1.67
N LYS A 322 24.33 -5.56 2.53
CA LYS A 322 25.47 -6.47 2.31
C LYS A 322 25.28 -7.30 1.04
N HIS A 323 24.08 -7.81 0.80
CA HIS A 323 23.79 -8.57 -0.40
C HIS A 323 23.83 -7.69 -1.67
N LEU A 324 23.27 -6.49 -1.63
CA LEU A 324 23.34 -5.54 -2.74
C LEU A 324 24.78 -5.07 -3.02
N ALA A 325 25.61 -4.89 -1.97
CA ALA A 325 27.03 -4.59 -2.13
C ALA A 325 27.77 -5.71 -2.88
N LYS A 326 27.44 -6.98 -2.62
CA LYS A 326 27.99 -8.12 -3.36
C LYS A 326 27.64 -8.02 -4.85
N LEU A 327 26.39 -7.74 -5.19
CA LEU A 327 25.96 -7.55 -6.59
C LEU A 327 26.69 -6.38 -7.26
N LEU A 328 26.80 -5.24 -6.59
CA LEU A 328 27.53 -4.08 -7.10
C LEU A 328 29.01 -4.40 -7.35
N ILE A 329 29.67 -5.17 -6.47
CA ILE A 329 31.07 -5.59 -6.66
C ILE A 329 31.20 -6.56 -7.86
N ILE A 330 30.25 -7.49 -8.04
CA ILE A 330 30.21 -8.36 -9.23
C ILE A 330 30.12 -7.49 -10.49
N ASN A 331 29.16 -6.58 -10.51
CA ASN A 331 28.92 -5.67 -11.63
C ASN A 331 30.10 -4.73 -11.90
N ARG A 332 30.83 -4.30 -10.86
CA ARG A 332 32.03 -3.47 -10.96
C ARG A 332 33.17 -4.12 -11.77
N ARG A 333 33.16 -5.44 -11.95
CA ARG A 333 34.10 -6.15 -12.84
C ARG A 333 33.87 -5.84 -14.32
N TYR A 334 32.66 -5.41 -14.69
CA TYR A 334 32.20 -5.23 -16.07
C TYR A 334 31.89 -3.75 -16.41
N CYS A 335 32.05 -2.84 -15.46
CA CYS A 335 31.80 -1.41 -15.67
C CYS A 335 32.65 -0.54 -14.73
N SER A 336 32.67 0.76 -14.99
CA SER A 336 33.42 1.75 -14.20
C SER A 336 32.73 2.09 -12.88
N ALA A 337 33.48 2.64 -11.93
CA ALA A 337 32.98 3.06 -10.62
C ALA A 337 31.79 4.02 -10.71
N ASN A 338 31.86 4.98 -11.63
CA ASN A 338 30.82 5.99 -11.86
C ASN A 338 29.57 5.47 -12.60
N THR A 339 29.58 4.23 -13.11
CA THR A 339 28.41 3.68 -13.81
C THR A 339 27.83 2.46 -13.11
N VAL A 340 28.54 1.85 -12.16
CA VAL A 340 28.13 0.58 -11.55
C VAL A 340 26.77 0.65 -10.88
N ILE A 341 26.48 1.71 -10.13
CA ILE A 341 25.19 1.86 -9.44
C ILE A 341 24.06 2.04 -10.45
N ALA A 342 24.19 3.00 -11.38
CA ALA A 342 23.19 3.28 -12.40
C ALA A 342 22.95 2.10 -13.37
N ARG A 343 23.98 1.27 -13.61
CA ARG A 343 23.86 0.04 -14.41
C ARG A 343 23.34 -1.15 -13.61
N THR A 344 23.38 -1.10 -12.29
CA THR A 344 22.89 -2.18 -11.42
C THR A 344 21.44 -1.97 -11.04
N PHE A 345 21.07 -0.78 -10.56
CA PHE A 345 19.70 -0.48 -10.16
C PHE A 345 18.95 0.19 -11.30
N VAL A 346 17.90 -0.48 -11.79
CA VAL A 346 17.12 -0.01 -12.93
C VAL A 346 15.96 0.83 -12.40
N SER A 347 16.08 2.16 -12.52
CA SER A 347 15.04 3.12 -12.13
C SER A 347 13.94 3.16 -13.20
N GLU A 348 12.93 2.30 -13.06
CA GLU A 348 11.76 2.23 -13.93
C GLU A 348 10.47 2.14 -13.13
N GLU A 349 9.34 2.36 -13.82
CA GLU A 349 8.01 2.16 -13.25
C GLU A 349 7.86 0.70 -12.80
N ASN A 350 7.81 0.52 -11.47
CA ASN A 350 7.68 -0.79 -10.81
C ASN A 350 6.25 -1.32 -10.80
N LYS A 351 5.28 -0.51 -11.24
CA LYS A 351 3.89 -0.90 -11.41
C LYS A 351 3.71 -1.65 -12.73
N LEU A 352 3.19 -2.87 -12.64
CA LEU A 352 2.95 -3.76 -13.76
C LEU A 352 1.49 -4.21 -13.78
N GLU A 353 0.97 -4.43 -14.99
CA GLU A 353 -0.34 -5.05 -15.19
C GLU A 353 -0.39 -5.85 -16.49
N HIS A 354 -1.21 -6.90 -16.49
CA HIS A 354 -1.46 -7.72 -17.67
C HIS A 354 -2.79 -8.45 -17.59
N TYR A 355 -3.40 -8.71 -18.75
CA TYR A 355 -4.61 -9.53 -18.89
C TYR A 355 -4.21 -10.95 -19.28
N PHE A 356 -4.48 -11.91 -18.38
CA PHE A 356 -4.24 -13.33 -18.62
C PHE A 356 -5.48 -13.96 -19.25
N HIS A 357 -5.27 -14.76 -20.29
CA HIS A 357 -6.33 -15.57 -20.90
C HIS A 357 -6.51 -16.84 -20.08
N LEU A 358 -7.75 -17.18 -19.76
CA LEU A 358 -8.10 -18.31 -18.91
C LEU A 358 -8.63 -19.49 -19.74
N PRO A 359 -8.52 -20.74 -19.25
CA PRO A 359 -8.98 -21.92 -19.97
C PRO A 359 -10.48 -21.92 -20.33
N ASN A 360 -11.31 -21.25 -19.54
CA ASN A 360 -12.75 -21.06 -19.81
C ASN A 360 -13.06 -19.97 -20.85
N GLY A 361 -12.04 -19.37 -21.49
CA GLY A 361 -12.19 -18.32 -22.50
C GLY A 361 -12.36 -16.91 -21.94
N THR A 362 -12.41 -16.74 -20.61
CA THR A 362 -12.45 -15.40 -20.00
C THR A 362 -11.04 -14.82 -19.84
N GLN A 363 -10.98 -13.55 -19.45
CA GLN A 363 -9.73 -12.89 -19.09
C GLN A 363 -9.72 -12.47 -17.62
N GLN A 364 -8.52 -12.38 -17.05
CA GLN A 364 -8.29 -11.84 -15.71
C GLN A 364 -7.17 -10.81 -15.76
N ARG A 365 -7.48 -9.57 -15.38
CA ARG A 365 -6.45 -8.56 -15.12
C ARG A 365 -5.72 -8.89 -13.83
N VAL A 366 -4.39 -8.94 -13.90
CA VAL A 366 -3.50 -9.03 -12.75
C VAL A 366 -2.60 -7.81 -12.74
N ALA A 367 -2.44 -7.17 -11.58
CA ALA A 367 -1.59 -6.01 -11.39
C ALA A 367 -0.77 -6.10 -10.11
N GLY A 368 0.38 -5.42 -10.05
CA GLY A 368 1.16 -5.35 -8.82
C GLY A 368 2.37 -4.43 -8.94
N ILE A 369 3.07 -4.31 -7.82
CA ILE A 369 4.26 -3.48 -7.67
C ILE A 369 5.34 -4.37 -7.06
N PHE A 370 6.47 -4.51 -7.74
CA PHE A 370 7.63 -5.22 -7.22
C PHE A 370 8.57 -4.25 -6.48
N ASP A 371 9.43 -4.78 -5.60
CA ASP A 371 10.25 -3.93 -4.73
C ASP A 371 11.44 -3.30 -5.45
N CYS A 372 12.21 -4.10 -6.20
CA CYS A 372 13.42 -3.61 -6.87
C CYS A 372 13.68 -4.34 -8.19
N LEU A 373 14.22 -3.64 -9.18
CA LEU A 373 14.71 -4.23 -10.43
C LEU A 373 16.22 -4.00 -10.51
N VAL A 374 16.96 -5.09 -10.63
CA VAL A 374 18.41 -5.04 -10.79
C VAL A 374 18.86 -5.66 -12.10
N PHE A 375 20.01 -5.24 -12.60
CA PHE A 375 20.67 -5.86 -13.74
C PHE A 375 21.96 -6.53 -13.29
N ASN A 376 22.13 -7.80 -13.60
CA ASN A 376 23.36 -8.54 -13.37
C ASN A 376 24.20 -8.49 -14.66
N LEU A 377 25.34 -7.80 -14.62
CA LEU A 377 26.24 -7.64 -15.76
C LEU A 377 27.03 -8.91 -16.09
N GLU A 378 27.24 -9.80 -15.12
CA GLU A 378 27.90 -11.08 -15.36
C GLU A 378 26.99 -12.02 -16.16
N LEU A 379 25.71 -12.09 -15.77
CA LEU A 379 24.72 -12.93 -16.42
C LEU A 379 24.05 -12.25 -17.63
N GLN A 380 24.20 -10.93 -17.79
CA GLN A 380 23.47 -10.11 -18.76
C GLN A 380 21.95 -10.30 -18.64
N ARG A 381 21.45 -10.31 -17.40
CA ARG A 381 20.04 -10.56 -17.07
C ARG A 381 19.47 -9.46 -16.20
N LEU A 382 18.21 -9.08 -16.49
CA LEU A 382 17.38 -8.36 -15.53
C LEU A 382 16.90 -9.34 -14.46
N CYS A 383 16.80 -8.88 -13.22
CA CYS A 383 16.29 -9.66 -12.10
C CYS A 383 15.34 -8.81 -11.28
N VAL A 384 14.08 -9.24 -11.18
CA VAL A 384 13.11 -8.68 -10.23
C VAL A 384 13.46 -9.20 -8.84
N VAL A 385 13.62 -8.29 -7.89
CA VAL A 385 13.94 -8.62 -6.50
C VAL A 385 12.77 -8.25 -5.62
N GLU A 386 12.22 -9.25 -4.93
CA GLU A 386 11.16 -9.10 -3.93
C GLU A 386 11.75 -9.31 -2.53
N PHE A 387 11.39 -8.46 -1.58
CA PHE A 387 11.83 -8.57 -0.20
C PHE A 387 10.77 -9.25 0.67
N LYS A 388 11.24 -10.03 1.66
CA LYS A 388 10.41 -10.62 2.71
C LYS A 388 11.08 -10.45 4.06
N THR A 389 10.31 -10.04 5.07
CA THR A 389 10.77 -9.97 6.46
C THR A 389 10.54 -11.27 7.21
N TYR A 390 10.34 -12.37 6.48
CA TYR A 390 10.07 -13.70 7.01
C TYR A 390 10.53 -14.76 6.00
N HIS A 391 10.73 -15.98 6.47
CA HIS A 391 10.95 -17.12 5.57
C HIS A 391 9.60 -17.67 5.10
N PRO A 392 9.36 -17.74 3.78
CA PRO A 392 8.13 -18.32 3.26
C PRO A 392 8.08 -19.80 3.59
N ILE A 393 6.93 -20.25 4.09
CA ILE A 393 6.72 -21.67 4.41
C ILE A 393 6.37 -22.47 3.15
N ASP A 394 5.68 -21.82 2.20
CA ASP A 394 5.43 -22.35 0.86
C ASP A 394 6.22 -21.55 -0.19
N PRO A 395 7.37 -22.06 -0.66
CA PRO A 395 8.13 -21.44 -1.74
C PRO A 395 7.36 -21.33 -3.06
N SER A 396 6.36 -22.20 -3.30
CA SER A 396 5.61 -22.22 -4.57
C SER A 396 4.73 -20.98 -4.73
N ALA A 397 4.15 -20.47 -3.64
CA ALA A 397 3.40 -19.21 -3.65
C ALA A 397 4.30 -18.01 -3.97
N GLN A 398 5.54 -18.02 -3.48
CA GLN A 398 6.53 -16.98 -3.78
C GLN A 398 7.00 -17.05 -5.22
N LEU A 399 7.27 -18.25 -5.72
CA LEU A 399 7.58 -18.52 -7.12
C LEU A 399 6.48 -17.97 -8.03
N ALA A 400 5.20 -18.23 -7.73
CA ALA A 400 4.08 -17.69 -8.49
C ALA A 400 4.00 -16.15 -8.45
N GLN A 401 4.26 -15.55 -7.29
CA GLN A 401 4.31 -14.09 -7.15
C GLN A 401 5.37 -13.48 -8.07
N VAL A 402 6.62 -13.95 -8.00
CA VAL A 402 7.70 -13.36 -8.78
C VAL A 402 7.64 -13.73 -10.26
N ALA A 403 7.09 -14.91 -10.60
CA ALA A 403 6.82 -15.31 -11.98
C ALA A 403 5.83 -14.36 -12.67
N LEU A 404 4.80 -13.91 -11.96
CA LEU A 404 3.89 -12.88 -12.47
C LEU A 404 4.61 -11.58 -12.79
N TYR A 405 5.47 -11.09 -11.88
CA TYR A 405 6.24 -9.86 -12.12
C TYR A 405 7.19 -9.99 -13.31
N SER A 406 8.02 -11.04 -13.34
CA SER A 406 8.93 -11.27 -14.46
C SER A 406 8.20 -11.42 -15.79
N TYR A 407 7.09 -12.14 -15.83
CA TYR A 407 6.32 -12.32 -17.06
C TYR A 407 5.68 -11.01 -17.54
N MET A 408 5.11 -10.20 -16.64
CA MET A 408 4.56 -8.89 -17.00
C MET A 408 5.65 -7.94 -17.50
N LEU A 409 6.83 -7.98 -16.89
CA LEU A 409 7.97 -7.17 -17.31
C LEU A 409 8.54 -7.65 -18.66
N TRP A 410 8.64 -8.97 -18.86
CA TRP A 410 8.99 -9.56 -20.16
C TRP A 410 7.98 -9.17 -21.24
N LYS A 411 6.67 -9.13 -20.94
CA LYS A 411 5.66 -8.66 -21.90
C LYS A 411 5.93 -7.23 -22.36
N LYS A 412 6.37 -6.35 -21.45
CA LYS A 412 6.72 -4.94 -21.72
C LYS A 412 8.05 -4.80 -22.47
N LYS A 413 9.09 -5.54 -22.08
CA LYS A 413 10.47 -5.34 -22.57
C LYS A 413 10.94 -6.32 -23.65
N LYS A 414 10.27 -7.48 -23.79
CA LYS A 414 10.65 -8.58 -24.68
C LYS A 414 12.06 -9.13 -24.43
N VAL A 415 12.53 -9.05 -23.19
CA VAL A 415 13.81 -9.64 -22.75
C VAL A 415 13.56 -10.55 -21.54
N PRO A 416 14.30 -11.67 -21.40
CA PRO A 416 14.21 -12.53 -20.22
C PRO A 416 14.48 -11.78 -18.91
N VAL A 417 13.68 -12.09 -17.89
CA VAL A 417 13.74 -11.45 -16.56
C VAL A 417 13.76 -12.53 -15.49
N ASP A 418 14.89 -12.71 -14.84
CA ASP A 418 15.03 -13.60 -13.68
C ASP A 418 14.32 -13.00 -12.46
N SER A 419 14.23 -13.75 -11.37
CA SER A 419 13.74 -13.23 -10.10
C SER A 419 14.53 -13.73 -8.92
N ALA A 420 14.56 -12.93 -7.87
CA ALA A 420 15.04 -13.33 -6.57
C ALA A 420 14.08 -12.90 -5.46
N VAL A 421 13.94 -13.74 -4.44
CA VAL A 421 13.22 -13.42 -3.20
C VAL A 421 14.24 -13.36 -2.07
N TYR A 422 14.46 -12.16 -1.52
CA TYR A 422 15.37 -11.94 -0.40
C TYR A 422 14.59 -11.94 0.91
N CYS A 423 14.75 -13.01 1.67
CA CYS A 423 14.20 -13.10 3.01
C CYS A 423 15.25 -12.60 3.99
N VAL A 424 15.02 -11.45 4.61
CA VAL A 424 16.06 -10.74 5.39
C VAL A 424 16.08 -11.09 6.88
N LEU A 425 15.03 -11.76 7.37
CA LEU A 425 14.86 -12.16 8.77
C LEU A 425 14.30 -13.60 8.86
N PRO A 426 14.62 -14.37 9.92
CA PRO A 426 15.59 -14.05 10.99
C PRO A 426 17.05 -14.24 10.56
N GLU A 427 17.31 -14.89 9.43
CA GLU A 427 18.60 -14.97 8.73
C GLU A 427 18.38 -14.63 7.26
N PHE A 428 19.45 -14.20 6.56
CA PHE A 428 19.34 -13.91 5.14
C PHE A 428 19.23 -15.22 4.36
N LYS A 429 18.13 -15.39 3.63
CA LYS A 429 17.93 -16.49 2.70
C LYS A 429 17.48 -15.94 1.36
N GLU A 430 18.12 -16.43 0.30
CA GLU A 430 17.83 -16.07 -1.08
C GLU A 430 17.19 -17.25 -1.79
N TYR A 431 16.12 -16.98 -2.51
CA TYR A 431 15.58 -17.89 -3.52
C TYR A 431 15.77 -17.23 -4.87
N HIS A 432 16.49 -17.90 -5.77
CA HIS A 432 16.74 -17.41 -7.12
C HIS A 432 15.99 -18.28 -8.11
N TYR A 433 15.39 -17.66 -9.12
CA TYR A 433 14.60 -18.30 -10.16
C TYR A 433 14.99 -17.74 -11.52
N THR A 434 15.32 -18.65 -12.43
CA THR A 434 15.65 -18.31 -13.83
C THR A 434 14.40 -17.93 -14.61
N TRP A 435 14.54 -17.10 -15.64
CA TRP A 435 13.43 -16.79 -16.56
C TRP A 435 12.72 -18.04 -17.06
N GLU A 436 13.44 -19.09 -17.41
CA GLU A 436 12.88 -20.32 -17.96
C GLU A 436 11.98 -21.05 -16.94
N GLU A 437 12.33 -21.06 -15.65
CA GLU A 437 11.48 -21.59 -14.57
C GLU A 437 10.23 -20.73 -14.37
N LEU A 438 10.38 -19.41 -14.43
CA LEU A 438 9.30 -18.45 -14.23
C LEU A 438 8.28 -18.49 -15.37
N GLU A 439 8.77 -18.52 -16.62
CA GLU A 439 7.94 -18.64 -17.82
C GLU A 439 7.14 -19.94 -17.82
N ASN A 440 7.77 -21.06 -17.49
CA ASN A 440 7.11 -22.35 -17.35
C ASN A 440 6.03 -22.31 -16.26
N THR A 441 6.34 -21.71 -15.10
CA THR A 441 5.36 -21.53 -14.02
C THR A 441 4.14 -20.74 -14.50
N VAL A 442 4.35 -19.63 -15.22
CA VAL A 442 3.24 -18.83 -15.74
C VAL A 442 2.39 -19.63 -16.73
N HIS A 443 2.99 -20.31 -17.70
CA HIS A 443 2.22 -21.03 -18.71
C HIS A 443 1.46 -22.23 -18.14
N GLN A 444 2.03 -22.96 -17.17
CA GLN A 444 1.43 -24.19 -16.65
C GLN A 444 0.44 -23.95 -15.51
N LEU A 445 0.71 -22.98 -14.63
CA LEU A 445 -0.03 -22.85 -13.36
C LEU A 445 -0.98 -21.66 -13.34
N ILE A 446 -0.51 -20.48 -13.79
CA ILE A 446 -1.18 -19.21 -13.50
C ILE A 446 -2.58 -19.12 -14.10
N PRO A 447 -2.84 -19.39 -15.40
CA PRO A 447 -4.18 -19.34 -15.97
C PRO A 447 -5.19 -20.24 -15.25
N HIS A 448 -4.80 -21.47 -14.91
CA HIS A 448 -5.66 -22.41 -14.20
C HIS A 448 -5.96 -21.91 -12.79
N LYS A 449 -4.95 -21.38 -12.08
CA LYS A 449 -5.13 -20.84 -10.73
C LYS A 449 -6.01 -19.60 -10.71
N LEU A 450 -5.84 -18.69 -11.67
CA LEU A 450 -6.68 -17.49 -11.79
C LEU A 450 -8.15 -17.86 -12.07
N GLN A 451 -8.40 -18.88 -12.89
CA GLN A 451 -9.75 -19.41 -13.08
C GLN A 451 -10.33 -20.01 -11.79
N GLN A 452 -9.54 -20.79 -11.04
CA GLN A 452 -9.97 -21.30 -9.72
C GLN A 452 -10.29 -20.16 -8.75
N MET A 453 -9.48 -19.10 -8.74
CA MET A 453 -9.72 -17.92 -7.92
C MET A 453 -11.06 -17.28 -8.27
N GLN A 454 -11.42 -17.13 -9.55
CA GLN A 454 -12.73 -16.63 -9.95
C GLN A 454 -13.86 -17.51 -9.40
N GLN A 455 -13.73 -18.83 -9.50
CA GLN A 455 -14.71 -19.77 -8.96
C GLN A 455 -14.88 -19.60 -7.44
N TRP A 456 -13.77 -19.46 -6.70
CA TRP A 456 -13.83 -19.21 -5.26
C TRP A 456 -14.54 -17.91 -4.93
N LEU A 457 -14.27 -16.83 -5.66
CA LEU A 457 -14.93 -15.53 -5.42
C LEU A 457 -16.45 -15.57 -5.68
N THR A 458 -16.91 -16.45 -6.57
CA THR A 458 -18.33 -16.66 -6.85
C THR A 458 -19.03 -17.61 -5.87
N TRP A 459 -18.28 -18.31 -5.01
CA TRP A 459 -18.86 -19.24 -4.05
C TRP A 459 -19.68 -18.50 -2.98
N GLU A 460 -20.83 -19.05 -2.60
CA GLU A 460 -21.71 -18.55 -1.54
C GLU A 460 -22.28 -19.71 -0.71
N PRO A 461 -22.42 -19.59 0.63
CA PRO A 461 -23.13 -20.59 1.42
C PRO A 461 -24.58 -20.76 0.95
N PRO A 462 -25.15 -21.98 0.87
CA PRO A 462 -24.58 -23.28 1.29
C PRO A 462 -24.03 -24.12 0.12
N GLN A 463 -23.47 -23.50 -0.95
CA GLN A 463 -22.96 -24.25 -2.10
C GLN A 463 -21.93 -25.31 -1.70
N LEU A 464 -21.95 -26.46 -2.37
CA LEU A 464 -20.95 -27.51 -2.20
C LEU A 464 -19.56 -27.02 -2.67
N ASN A 465 -18.49 -27.61 -2.13
CA ASN A 465 -17.09 -27.29 -2.46
C ASN A 465 -16.69 -25.83 -2.14
N PRO A 466 -16.66 -25.43 -0.86
CA PRO A 466 -16.12 -24.13 -0.47
C PRO A 466 -14.66 -23.97 -0.91
N PRO A 467 -14.14 -22.73 -0.96
CA PRO A 467 -12.72 -22.49 -1.11
C PRO A 467 -11.92 -23.38 -0.15
N PRO A 468 -10.97 -24.19 -0.66
CA PRO A 468 -10.33 -25.22 0.14
C PRO A 468 -9.52 -24.60 1.29
N SER A 469 -9.37 -25.37 2.36
CA SER A 469 -8.44 -25.02 3.44
C SER A 469 -7.01 -24.96 2.90
N THR A 470 -6.17 -24.20 3.59
CA THR A 470 -4.72 -24.29 3.35
C THR A 470 -4.22 -25.71 3.65
N THR A 471 -3.12 -26.11 3.01
CA THR A 471 -2.39 -27.34 3.34
C THR A 471 -1.58 -27.22 4.64
N GLN A 472 -1.48 -26.03 5.22
CA GLN A 472 -0.75 -25.73 6.46
C GLN A 472 -1.73 -25.19 7.53
N PRO A 473 -2.65 -26.02 8.06
CA PRO A 473 -3.73 -25.58 8.94
C PRO A 473 -3.25 -24.89 10.22
N GLU A 474 -2.09 -25.27 10.75
CA GLU A 474 -1.48 -24.68 11.95
C GLU A 474 -1.13 -23.20 11.81
N LEU A 475 -1.01 -22.70 10.58
CA LEU A 475 -0.69 -21.30 10.27
C LEU A 475 -1.94 -20.45 10.01
N CYS A 476 -3.11 -21.09 9.89
CA CYS A 476 -4.36 -20.40 9.62
C CYS A 476 -5.42 -20.78 10.66
N LYS A 477 -5.59 -19.93 11.68
CA LYS A 477 -6.65 -20.07 12.69
C LYS A 477 -8.07 -20.09 12.11
N ILE A 478 -8.23 -19.73 10.83
CA ILE A 478 -9.51 -19.74 10.09
C ILE A 478 -9.73 -21.07 9.34
N CYS A 479 -8.68 -21.88 9.15
CA CYS A 479 -8.76 -23.20 8.55
C CYS A 479 -8.55 -24.29 9.61
N PRO A 480 -9.51 -24.53 10.51
CA PRO A 480 -9.54 -25.75 11.31
C PRO A 480 -9.89 -26.98 10.46
#